data_AF-A0A2E3VZT2-F1
#
_entry.id   AF-A0A2E3VZT2-F1
#
_cell.length_a   1.000
_cell.length_b   1.000
_cell.length_c   1.000
_cell.angle_alpha   90.00
_cell.angle_beta   90.00
_cell.angle_gamma   90.00
#
_symmetry.space_group_name_H-M   'P 1'
#
loop_
_entity.id
_entity.type
_entity.pdbx_description
1 polymer ?
#
loop_
_entity_poly.entity_id
_entity_poly.type
_entity_poly.pdbx_seq_one_letter_code
_entity_poly.pdbx_strand_id
1 'polypeptide(L)'
;MNLNKLYIYLETKRGRTFVGTLKREANNFSFTYDEKYFYSENPIQVGPELSLKKRKHHSKNLFGIFLDRIPSRQNPAYTDYCKKMGIKEDEDDVMILLSTLGARGPSSFVVERDVVFDFSGDLLKEFRKDLRLSMREFSKLFDISLSSVQKIESGKISGKEVLKRIEIYFKFPEVAAFEVKRNKREVHSDCYIKVMEELNKRTTTAVL
;
A
#
# COMPACT_ATOMS: atom_id res chain seq x y z
N MET A 1 9.11 -7.98 -10.69
CA MET A 1 7.97 -7.09 -10.39
C MET A 1 8.19 -5.82 -11.21
N ASN A 2 7.29 -5.45 -12.12
CA ASN A 2 7.52 -4.28 -12.99
C ASN A 2 6.86 -3.05 -12.35
N LEU A 3 7.66 -2.18 -11.74
CA LEU A 3 7.18 -1.04 -10.95
C LEU A 3 7.23 0.25 -11.78
N ASN A 4 6.11 0.58 -12.40
CA ASN A 4 6.04 1.72 -13.33
C ASN A 4 5.47 3.00 -12.70
N LYS A 5 5.08 2.96 -11.42
CA LYS A 5 4.42 4.08 -10.77
C LYS A 5 4.74 4.14 -9.29
N LEU A 6 5.03 5.35 -8.83
CA LEU A 6 5.33 5.69 -7.45
C LEU A 6 4.54 6.94 -7.06
N TYR A 7 4.15 6.99 -5.79
CA TYR A 7 3.48 8.12 -5.18
C TYR A 7 4.43 8.91 -4.31
N ILE A 8 4.34 10.22 -4.43
CA ILE A 8 5.12 11.14 -3.63
C ILE A 8 4.18 11.79 -2.62
N TYR A 9 4.59 11.80 -1.37
CA TYR A 9 3.87 12.42 -0.28
C TYR A 9 4.77 13.40 0.45
N LEU A 10 4.17 14.46 0.97
CA LEU A 10 4.78 15.38 1.92
C LEU A 10 4.37 14.94 3.33
N GLU A 11 5.34 14.58 4.15
CA GLU A 11 5.14 14.20 5.55
C GLU A 11 5.52 15.37 6.46
N THR A 12 4.54 15.85 7.23
CA THR A 12 4.71 16.93 8.19
C THR A 12 4.30 16.45 9.58
N LYS A 13 4.60 17.24 10.63
CA LYS A 13 4.10 16.95 11.98
C LYS A 13 2.57 16.83 12.07
N ARG A 14 1.83 17.46 11.16
CA ARG A 14 0.36 17.49 11.14
C ARG A 14 -0.27 16.34 10.35
N GLY A 15 0.54 15.54 9.66
CA GLY A 15 0.09 14.45 8.84
C GLY A 15 0.70 14.48 7.45
N ARG A 16 0.03 13.76 6.54
CA ARG A 16 0.57 13.40 5.24
C ARG A 16 -0.30 13.93 4.12
N THR A 17 0.31 14.58 3.15
CA THR A 17 -0.38 15.12 1.97
C THR A 17 0.15 14.44 0.72
N PHE A 18 -0.75 14.01 -0.16
CA PHE A 18 -0.38 13.48 -1.46
C PHE A 18 0.10 14.62 -2.36
N VAL A 19 1.31 14.50 -2.90
CA VAL A 19 1.98 15.57 -3.67
C VAL A 19 1.86 15.32 -5.16
N GLY A 20 2.01 14.07 -5.59
CA GLY A 20 2.01 13.74 -7.00
C GLY A 20 2.44 12.32 -7.30
N THR A 21 2.49 12.01 -8.59
CA THR A 21 2.82 10.70 -9.12
C THR A 21 4.06 10.77 -9.98
N LEU A 22 5.04 9.90 -9.71
CA LEU A 22 6.14 9.59 -10.60
C LEU A 22 5.80 8.33 -11.41
N LYS A 23 5.95 8.39 -12.72
CA LYS A 23 5.73 7.25 -13.62
C LYS A 23 6.97 6.99 -14.46
N ARG A 24 7.25 5.71 -14.68
CA ARG A 24 8.11 5.23 -15.77
C ARG A 24 7.21 4.99 -16.98
N GLU A 25 7.53 5.66 -18.07
CA GLU A 25 6.97 5.45 -19.40
C GLU A 25 8.02 4.69 -20.24
N ALA A 26 7.69 4.32 -21.49
CA ALA A 26 8.48 3.38 -22.28
C ALA A 26 9.98 3.73 -22.37
N ASN A 27 10.32 5.01 -22.49
CA ASN A 27 11.71 5.50 -22.62
C ASN A 27 12.01 6.76 -21.80
N ASN A 28 11.13 7.10 -20.85
CA ASN A 28 11.14 8.38 -20.16
C ASN A 28 10.45 8.27 -18.80
N PHE A 29 10.64 9.29 -17.97
CA PHE A 29 10.01 9.45 -16.68
C PHE A 29 9.11 10.68 -16.72
N SER A 30 7.93 10.56 -16.11
CA SER A 30 7.02 11.69 -15.93
C SER A 30 6.68 11.88 -14.47
N PHE A 31 6.71 13.13 -14.01
CA PHE A 31 6.21 13.51 -12.70
C PHE A 31 5.03 14.45 -12.88
N THR A 32 3.92 14.13 -12.21
CA THR A 32 2.72 14.95 -12.24
C THR A 32 2.31 15.29 -10.81
N TYR A 33 2.29 16.57 -10.48
CA TYR A 33 1.70 17.05 -9.23
C TYR A 33 0.21 16.70 -9.17
N ASP A 34 -0.26 16.32 -7.99
CA ASP A 34 -1.67 16.21 -7.69
C ASP A 34 -2.35 17.57 -7.83
N GLU A 35 -3.57 17.58 -8.34
CA GLU A 35 -4.27 18.83 -8.62
C GLU A 35 -4.60 19.61 -7.35
N LYS A 36 -5.05 18.92 -6.29
CA LYS A 36 -5.38 19.57 -5.02
C LYS A 36 -4.12 20.10 -4.34
N TYR A 37 -3.02 19.37 -4.45
CA TYR A 37 -1.73 19.83 -3.95
C TYR A 37 -1.23 21.07 -4.70
N PHE A 38 -1.25 21.02 -6.04
CA PHE A 38 -0.73 22.07 -6.91
C PHE A 38 -1.43 23.43 -6.68
N TYR A 39 -2.74 23.41 -6.44
CA TYR A 39 -3.54 24.61 -6.17
C TYR A 39 -3.78 24.89 -4.68
N SER A 40 -3.05 24.21 -3.78
CA SER A 40 -3.13 24.51 -2.35
C SER A 40 -2.57 25.90 -2.03
N GLU A 41 -2.83 26.41 -0.83
CA GLU A 41 -2.42 27.76 -0.44
C GLU A 41 -0.89 27.94 -0.44
N ASN A 42 -0.14 26.92 -0.01
CA ASN A 42 1.32 26.97 0.12
C ASN A 42 1.98 25.63 -0.29
N PRO A 43 1.93 25.24 -1.58
CA PRO A 43 2.58 24.02 -2.06
C PRO A 43 4.10 24.16 -1.96
N ILE A 44 4.76 23.06 -1.56
CA ILE A 44 6.21 22.97 -1.53
C ILE A 44 6.66 22.25 -2.80
N GLN A 45 7.55 22.88 -3.56
CA GLN A 45 8.14 22.22 -4.73
C GLN A 45 8.99 21.02 -4.30
N VAL A 46 8.88 19.91 -5.03
CA VAL A 46 9.64 18.68 -4.73
C VAL A 46 11.13 18.88 -4.93
N GLY A 47 11.50 19.59 -6.00
CA GLY A 47 12.89 19.92 -6.32
C GLY A 47 12.98 20.97 -7.44
N PRO A 48 14.19 21.49 -7.72
CA PRO A 48 14.39 22.57 -8.68
C PRO A 48 13.91 22.26 -10.11
N GLU A 49 14.10 21.01 -10.56
CA GLU A 49 13.65 20.53 -11.87
C GLU A 49 12.12 20.30 -11.97
N LEU A 50 11.47 20.20 -10.81
CA LEU A 50 10.04 19.97 -10.63
C LEU A 50 9.34 21.25 -10.17
N SER A 51 9.63 22.38 -10.81
CA SER A 51 9.01 23.67 -10.42
C SER A 51 7.48 23.67 -10.48
N LEU A 52 6.83 24.34 -9.53
CA LEU A 52 5.37 24.50 -9.46
C LEU A 52 4.78 25.43 -10.55
N LYS A 53 5.56 25.84 -11.55
CA LYS A 53 5.08 26.62 -12.70
C LYS A 53 4.23 25.77 -13.66
N LYS A 54 4.42 24.45 -13.66
CA LYS A 54 3.64 23.51 -14.46
C LYS A 54 3.36 22.26 -13.63
N ARG A 55 2.21 21.63 -13.89
CA ARG A 55 1.80 20.43 -13.13
C ARG A 55 2.53 19.17 -13.57
N LYS A 56 2.96 19.10 -14.84
CA LYS A 56 3.56 17.90 -15.46
C LYS A 56 4.99 18.16 -15.92
N HIS A 57 5.88 17.24 -15.59
CA HIS A 57 7.30 17.25 -15.94
C HIS A 57 7.64 15.93 -16.62
N HIS A 58 8.54 15.99 -17.60
CA HIS A 58 9.04 14.82 -18.31
C HIS A 58 10.56 14.91 -18.38
N SER A 59 11.22 13.76 -18.33
CA SER A 59 12.67 13.64 -18.47
C SER A 59 13.00 12.30 -19.11
N LYS A 60 14.10 12.22 -19.86
CA LYS A 60 14.60 10.94 -20.38
C LYS A 60 15.12 10.05 -19.25
N ASN A 61 15.80 10.65 -18.28
CA ASN A 61 16.35 9.99 -17.11
C ASN A 61 15.48 10.26 -15.88
N LEU A 62 15.65 9.46 -14.83
CA LEU A 62 15.05 9.77 -13.53
C LEU A 62 15.50 11.17 -13.08
N PHE A 63 14.56 11.96 -12.58
CA PHE A 63 14.82 13.30 -12.04
C PHE A 63 15.90 13.24 -10.95
N GLY A 64 16.84 14.19 -10.98
CA GLY A 64 17.99 14.23 -10.07
C GLY A 64 17.58 14.15 -8.60
N ILE A 65 16.53 14.87 -8.20
CA ILE A 65 16.02 14.85 -6.82
C ILE A 65 15.58 13.46 -6.35
N PHE A 66 15.17 12.57 -7.25
CA PHE A 66 14.84 11.19 -6.91
C PHE A 66 16.06 10.28 -6.99
N LEU A 67 16.95 10.50 -7.98
CA LEU A 67 18.17 9.72 -8.13
C LEU A 67 19.11 9.89 -6.92
N ASP A 68 19.26 11.12 -6.44
CA ASP A 68 20.12 11.47 -5.30
C ASP A 68 19.71 10.78 -3.98
N ARG A 69 18.50 10.21 -3.93
CA ARG A 69 18.01 9.47 -2.78
C ARG A 69 18.48 8.03 -2.75
N ILE A 70 18.90 7.49 -3.89
CA ILE A 70 19.34 6.10 -3.99
C ILE A 70 20.81 6.05 -3.54
N PRO A 71 21.14 5.32 -2.47
CA PRO A 71 22.51 5.21 -2.01
C PRO A 71 23.39 4.57 -3.08
N SER A 72 24.61 5.07 -3.21
CA SER A 72 25.62 4.50 -4.11
C SER A 72 25.97 3.06 -3.69
N ARG A 73 26.20 2.19 -4.68
CA ARG A 73 26.69 0.82 -4.46
C ARG A 73 28.07 0.74 -3.82
N GLN A 74 28.85 1.81 -3.94
CA GLN A 74 30.16 1.92 -3.29
C GLN A 74 30.04 2.19 -1.78
N ASN A 75 28.83 2.46 -1.26
CA ASN A 75 28.61 2.57 0.17
C ASN A 75 28.84 1.20 0.85
N PRO A 76 29.74 1.10 1.84
CA PRO A 76 30.00 -0.16 2.55
C PRO A 76 28.76 -0.80 3.18
N ALA A 77 27.75 0.00 3.52
CA ALA A 77 26.48 -0.45 4.10
C ALA A 77 25.41 -0.82 3.06
N TYR A 78 25.70 -0.72 1.75
CA TYR A 78 24.72 -0.96 0.70
C TYR A 78 24.12 -2.36 0.76
N THR A 79 24.97 -3.38 0.94
CA THR A 79 24.56 -4.78 1.13
C THR A 79 23.59 -4.95 2.29
N ASP A 80 23.83 -4.28 3.42
CA ASP A 80 22.94 -4.35 4.59
C ASP A 80 21.61 -3.66 4.33
N TYR A 81 21.61 -2.55 3.57
CA TYR A 81 20.37 -1.90 3.16
C TYR A 81 19.53 -2.80 2.24
N CYS A 82 20.16 -3.45 1.26
CA CYS A 82 19.49 -4.40 0.38
C CYS A 82 18.86 -5.56 1.15
N LYS A 83 19.61 -6.19 2.06
CA LYS A 83 19.12 -7.27 2.93
C LYS A 83 17.94 -6.81 3.78
N LYS A 84 18.04 -5.65 4.43
CA LYS A 84 16.97 -5.10 5.28
C LYS A 84 15.68 -4.82 4.50
N MET A 85 15.80 -4.39 3.24
CA MET A 85 14.65 -4.08 2.39
C MET A 85 14.19 -5.29 1.56
N GLY A 86 14.83 -6.44 1.68
CA GLY A 86 14.48 -7.66 0.96
C GLY A 86 14.67 -7.57 -0.55
N ILE A 87 15.66 -6.81 -1.01
CA ILE A 87 16.02 -6.68 -2.44
C ILE A 87 17.41 -7.26 -2.70
N LYS A 88 17.69 -7.58 -3.96
CA LYS A 88 19.01 -8.06 -4.37
C LYS A 88 20.03 -6.93 -4.41
N GLU A 89 21.30 -7.28 -4.18
CA GLU A 89 22.42 -6.31 -4.23
C GLU A 89 22.71 -5.84 -5.66
N ASP A 90 22.38 -6.67 -6.66
CA ASP A 90 22.50 -6.39 -8.09
C ASP A 90 21.23 -5.76 -8.70
N GLU A 91 20.25 -5.34 -7.89
CA GLU A 91 19.03 -4.71 -8.37
C GLU A 91 19.34 -3.39 -9.11
N ASP A 92 19.14 -3.36 -10.42
CA ASP A 92 19.40 -2.20 -11.29
C ASP A 92 18.13 -1.37 -11.57
N ASP A 93 16.94 -1.87 -11.22
CA ASP A 93 15.69 -1.15 -11.47
C ASP A 93 15.59 0.09 -10.56
N VAL A 94 15.80 1.26 -11.15
CA VAL A 94 15.75 2.55 -10.43
C VAL A 94 14.43 2.82 -9.72
N MET A 95 13.30 2.27 -10.18
CA MET A 95 12.01 2.44 -9.51
C MET A 95 11.92 1.53 -8.27
N ILE A 96 12.44 0.30 -8.37
CA ILE A 96 12.54 -0.60 -7.21
C ILE A 96 13.47 0.02 -6.17
N LEU A 97 14.67 0.44 -6.58
CA LEU A 97 15.66 1.09 -5.71
C LEU A 97 15.10 2.35 -5.04
N LEU A 98 14.44 3.23 -5.79
CA LEU A 98 13.81 4.43 -5.26
C LEU A 98 12.69 4.11 -4.27
N SER A 99 11.87 3.10 -4.55
CA SER A 99 10.74 2.70 -3.69
C SER A 99 11.15 1.95 -2.42
N THR A 100 12.43 1.57 -2.31
CA THR A 100 12.97 0.81 -1.18
C THR A 100 14.05 1.60 -0.46
N LEU A 101 15.24 1.66 -1.04
CA LEU A 101 16.39 2.34 -0.47
C LEU A 101 16.20 3.86 -0.44
N GLY A 102 15.61 4.42 -1.50
CA GLY A 102 15.35 5.86 -1.64
C GLY A 102 13.99 6.32 -1.10
N ALA A 103 13.22 5.45 -0.45
CA ALA A 103 11.83 5.74 -0.09
C ALA A 103 11.71 6.90 0.91
N ARG A 104 12.66 6.96 1.85
CA ARG A 104 12.82 8.01 2.85
C ARG A 104 14.21 8.61 2.73
N GLY A 105 14.32 9.90 3.01
CA GLY A 105 15.56 10.66 2.84
C GLY A 105 15.57 11.88 3.77
N PRO A 106 16.55 12.78 3.62
CA PRO A 106 16.68 13.95 4.49
C PRO A 106 15.57 14.99 4.29
N SER A 107 14.82 14.92 3.18
CA SER A 107 13.68 15.81 2.92
C SER A 107 12.38 15.26 3.52
N SER A 108 11.39 16.14 3.66
CA SER A 108 10.02 15.77 4.11
C SER A 108 9.21 15.00 3.06
N PHE A 109 9.79 14.71 1.88
CA PHE A 109 9.11 13.95 0.84
C PHE A 109 9.38 12.45 0.98
N VAL A 110 8.32 11.67 0.93
CA VAL A 110 8.37 10.20 1.00
C VAL A 110 7.88 9.63 -0.32
N VAL A 111 8.62 8.66 -0.85
CA VAL A 111 8.23 7.90 -2.03
C VAL A 111 7.61 6.58 -1.58
N GLU A 112 6.47 6.24 -2.14
CA GLU A 112 5.80 4.96 -1.91
C GLU A 112 5.42 4.29 -3.21
N ARG A 113 5.29 2.97 -3.14
CA ARG A 113 4.73 2.20 -4.23
C ARG A 113 3.27 2.56 -4.42
N ASP A 114 2.80 2.46 -5.66
CA ASP A 114 1.38 2.42 -5.91
C ASP A 114 0.82 1.12 -5.35
N VAL A 115 0.40 1.18 -4.10
CA VAL A 115 -0.37 0.12 -3.48
C VAL A 115 -1.83 0.35 -3.87
N VAL A 116 -2.14 0.31 -5.18
CA VAL A 116 -3.53 0.09 -5.59
C VAL A 116 -3.83 -1.35 -5.23
N PHE A 117 -4.61 -1.47 -4.18
CA PHE A 117 -5.29 -2.69 -3.93
C PHE A 117 -6.72 -2.54 -4.44
N ASP A 118 -7.00 -3.20 -5.56
CA ASP A 118 -8.35 -3.38 -6.09
C ASP A 118 -9.11 -4.43 -5.24
N PHE A 119 -9.07 -4.28 -3.92
CA PHE A 119 -9.88 -5.10 -3.03
C PHE A 119 -11.32 -4.60 -3.10
N SER A 120 -12.12 -5.30 -3.91
CA SER A 120 -13.50 -4.92 -4.22
C SER A 120 -14.51 -5.50 -3.23
N GLY A 121 -15.75 -5.04 -3.31
CA GLY A 121 -16.86 -5.66 -2.59
C GLY A 121 -17.09 -7.13 -2.97
N ASP A 122 -16.79 -7.50 -4.21
CA ASP A 122 -16.89 -8.88 -4.68
C ASP A 122 -15.84 -9.77 -4.03
N LEU A 123 -14.60 -9.30 -3.90
CA LEU A 123 -13.54 -10.03 -3.19
C LEU A 123 -13.85 -10.20 -1.70
N LEU A 124 -14.43 -9.18 -1.04
CA LEU A 124 -14.95 -9.34 0.32
C LEU A 124 -16.03 -10.44 0.38
N LYS A 125 -16.98 -10.43 -0.56
CA LYS A 125 -18.08 -11.38 -0.59
C LYS A 125 -17.59 -12.81 -0.80
N GLU A 126 -16.60 -13.00 -1.67
CA GLU A 126 -15.92 -14.28 -1.87
C GLU A 126 -15.20 -14.72 -0.60
N PHE A 127 -14.36 -13.86 -0.03
CA PHE A 127 -13.63 -14.15 1.20
C PHE A 127 -14.56 -14.59 2.34
N ARG A 128 -15.66 -13.86 2.55
CA ARG A 128 -16.66 -14.20 3.57
C ARG A 128 -17.32 -15.56 3.30
N LYS A 129 -17.64 -15.86 2.05
CA LYS A 129 -18.23 -17.14 1.65
C LYS A 129 -17.25 -18.30 1.82
N ASP A 130 -15.97 -18.09 1.53
CA ASP A 130 -14.93 -19.10 1.73
C ASP A 130 -14.80 -19.47 3.21
N LEU A 131 -14.86 -18.47 4.09
CA LEU A 131 -14.92 -18.67 5.54
C LEU A 131 -16.26 -19.25 6.02
N ARG A 132 -17.23 -19.43 5.13
CA ARG A 132 -18.60 -19.93 5.39
C ARG A 132 -19.36 -19.08 6.42
N LEU A 133 -19.15 -17.77 6.38
CA LEU A 133 -19.75 -16.82 7.32
C LEU A 133 -20.96 -16.10 6.71
N SER A 134 -21.99 -15.89 7.52
CA SER A 134 -22.99 -14.85 7.26
C SER A 134 -22.38 -13.46 7.42
N MET A 135 -23.00 -12.42 6.85
CA MET A 135 -22.55 -11.03 7.07
C MET A 135 -22.52 -10.65 8.56
N ARG A 136 -23.45 -11.19 9.35
CA ARG A 136 -23.54 -10.92 10.80
C ARG A 136 -22.39 -11.56 11.56
N GLU A 137 -22.04 -12.80 11.25
CA GLU A 137 -20.91 -13.46 11.89
C GLU A 137 -19.59 -12.83 11.47
N PHE A 138 -19.44 -12.49 10.18
CA PHE A 138 -18.27 -11.75 9.69
C PHE A 138 -18.11 -10.41 10.40
N SER A 139 -19.20 -9.64 10.51
CA SER A 139 -19.24 -8.36 11.23
C SER A 139 -18.74 -8.49 12.67
N LYS A 140 -19.20 -9.52 13.39
CA LYS A 140 -18.80 -9.79 14.76
C LYS A 140 -17.35 -10.25 14.89
N LEU A 141 -16.94 -11.22 14.07
CA LEU A 141 -15.61 -11.83 14.16
C LEU A 141 -14.48 -10.88 13.77
N PHE A 142 -14.73 -9.94 12.86
CA PHE A 142 -13.72 -9.00 12.38
C PHE A 142 -13.85 -7.60 12.97
N ASP A 143 -14.81 -7.40 13.88
CA ASP A 143 -15.11 -6.11 14.51
C ASP A 143 -15.33 -4.99 13.47
N ILE A 144 -16.29 -5.25 12.58
CA ILE A 144 -16.70 -4.36 11.49
C ILE A 144 -18.21 -4.22 11.53
N SER A 145 -18.74 -3.00 11.44
CA SER A 145 -20.19 -2.81 11.47
C SER A 145 -20.88 -3.52 10.30
N LEU A 146 -22.00 -4.19 10.59
CA LEU A 146 -22.79 -4.91 9.58
C LEU A 146 -23.19 -4.00 8.40
N SER A 147 -23.50 -2.73 8.69
CA SER A 147 -23.84 -1.75 7.67
C SER A 147 -22.67 -1.44 6.73
N SER A 148 -21.43 -1.46 7.21
CA SER A 148 -20.24 -1.29 6.37
C SER A 148 -20.03 -2.49 5.46
N VAL A 149 -20.16 -3.72 6.00
CA VAL A 149 -20.07 -4.95 5.20
C VAL A 149 -21.11 -4.95 4.08
N GLN A 150 -22.37 -4.63 4.38
CA GLN A 150 -23.45 -4.55 3.40
C GLN A 150 -23.20 -3.50 2.31
N LYS A 151 -22.74 -2.31 2.71
CA LYS A 151 -22.45 -1.22 1.75
C LYS A 151 -21.29 -1.59 0.83
N ILE A 152 -20.23 -2.19 1.37
CA ILE A 152 -19.08 -2.65 0.58
C ILE A 152 -19.50 -3.74 -0.40
N GLU A 153 -20.18 -4.81 0.05
CA GLU A 153 -20.61 -5.91 -0.84
C GLU A 153 -21.65 -5.48 -1.90
N SER A 154 -22.35 -4.36 -1.68
CA SER A 154 -23.30 -3.80 -2.66
C SER A 154 -22.68 -2.77 -3.60
N GLY A 155 -21.36 -2.57 -3.56
CA GLY A 155 -20.65 -1.59 -4.38
C GLY A 155 -20.88 -0.14 -3.97
N LYS A 156 -21.63 0.11 -2.90
CA LYS A 156 -21.86 1.45 -2.33
C LYS A 156 -20.69 1.79 -1.42
N ILE A 157 -19.54 2.11 -2.01
CA ILE A 157 -18.28 2.31 -1.28
C ILE A 157 -18.42 3.48 -0.28
N SER A 158 -18.53 3.14 1.00
CA SER A 158 -18.34 4.05 2.13
C SER A 158 -17.35 3.40 3.10
N GLY A 159 -16.27 4.09 3.47
CA GLY A 159 -15.28 3.59 4.44
C GLY A 159 -14.06 2.92 3.79
N LYS A 160 -13.22 3.71 3.10
CA LYS A 160 -11.94 3.25 2.52
C LYS A 160 -11.04 2.54 3.53
N GLU A 161 -11.06 2.98 4.79
CA GLU A 161 -10.26 2.37 5.86
C GLU A 161 -10.78 0.98 6.27
N VAL A 162 -12.10 0.77 6.28
CA VAL A 162 -12.69 -0.55 6.57
C VAL A 162 -12.30 -1.54 5.47
N LEU A 163 -12.37 -1.10 4.21
CA LEU A 163 -12.01 -1.93 3.07
C LEU A 163 -10.53 -2.36 3.12
N LYS A 164 -9.61 -1.43 3.44
CA LYS A 164 -8.19 -1.74 3.67
C LYS A 164 -7.99 -2.71 4.83
N ARG A 165 -8.72 -2.57 5.93
CA ARG A 165 -8.61 -3.48 7.09
C ARG A 165 -9.04 -4.90 6.71
N ILE A 166 -10.16 -5.05 5.99
CA ILE A 166 -10.63 -6.35 5.48
C ILE A 166 -9.59 -6.95 4.53
N GLU A 167 -9.03 -6.13 3.67
CA GLU A 167 -8.02 -6.57 2.74
C GLU A 167 -6.78 -7.13 3.44
N ILE A 168 -6.33 -6.49 4.53
CA ILE A 168 -5.23 -7.02 5.35
C ILE A 168 -5.59 -8.43 5.84
N TYR A 169 -6.81 -8.66 6.30
CA TYR A 169 -7.26 -10.00 6.71
C TYR A 169 -7.28 -11.00 5.57
N PHE A 170 -7.67 -10.57 4.38
CA PHE A 170 -7.67 -11.41 3.19
C PHE A 170 -6.25 -11.87 2.81
N LYS A 171 -5.27 -10.97 2.92
CA LYS A 171 -3.88 -11.23 2.50
C LYS A 171 -3.01 -11.92 3.52
N PHE A 172 -3.30 -11.66 4.79
CA PHE A 172 -2.49 -12.13 5.92
C PHE A 172 -3.38 -12.98 6.82
N PRO A 173 -3.57 -14.28 6.51
CA PRO A 173 -4.44 -15.17 7.28
C PRO A 173 -4.09 -15.22 8.77
N GLU A 174 -2.83 -15.01 9.14
CA GLU A 174 -2.36 -14.89 10.52
C GLU A 174 -2.95 -13.68 11.25
N VAL A 175 -3.12 -12.55 10.56
CA VAL A 175 -3.76 -11.34 11.10
C VAL A 175 -5.26 -11.56 11.22
N ALA A 176 -5.88 -12.21 10.23
CA ALA A 176 -7.29 -12.61 10.30
C ALA A 176 -7.55 -13.56 11.48
N ALA A 177 -6.67 -14.55 11.67
CA ALA A 177 -6.76 -15.52 12.75
C ALA A 177 -6.59 -14.85 14.13
N PHE A 178 -5.69 -13.87 14.24
CA PHE A 178 -5.54 -13.08 15.46
C PHE A 178 -6.84 -12.33 15.81
N GLU A 179 -7.47 -11.68 14.84
CA GLU A 179 -8.73 -10.95 15.06
C GLU A 179 -9.87 -11.91 15.44
N VAL A 180 -10.02 -13.03 14.72
CA VAL A 180 -11.04 -14.05 15.01
C VAL A 180 -10.85 -14.64 16.42
N LYS A 181 -9.62 -14.90 16.85
CA LYS A 181 -9.30 -15.36 18.21
C LYS A 181 -9.73 -14.34 19.28
N ARG A 182 -9.49 -13.05 19.02
CA ARG A 182 -9.88 -11.95 19.91
C ARG A 182 -11.39 -11.92 20.11
N ASN A 183 -12.15 -12.16 19.04
CA ASN A 183 -13.60 -12.06 19.02
C ASN A 183 -14.32 -13.42 19.15
N LYS A 184 -13.63 -14.49 19.58
CA LYS A 184 -14.18 -15.85 19.64
C LYS A 184 -15.49 -16.00 20.42
N ARG A 185 -15.73 -15.11 21.39
CA ARG A 185 -16.90 -15.14 22.27
C ARG A 185 -18.19 -14.68 21.56
N GLU A 186 -18.05 -14.03 20.41
CA GLU A 186 -19.17 -13.43 19.69
C GLU A 186 -19.95 -14.42 18.79
N VAL A 187 -19.39 -15.62 18.58
CA VAL A 187 -19.94 -16.67 17.73
C VAL A 187 -19.93 -18.03 18.42
N HIS A 188 -20.70 -18.97 17.89
CA HIS A 188 -20.69 -20.36 18.37
C HIS A 188 -19.32 -21.03 18.15
N SER A 189 -18.98 -21.97 19.03
CA SER A 189 -17.73 -22.75 18.98
C SER A 189 -17.49 -23.38 17.62
N ASP A 190 -18.52 -23.96 17.03
CA ASP A 190 -18.42 -24.68 15.75
C ASP A 190 -18.12 -23.74 14.58
N CYS A 191 -18.67 -22.52 14.64
CA CYS A 191 -18.38 -21.47 13.67
C CYS A 191 -16.92 -21.02 13.80
N TYR A 192 -16.47 -20.76 15.03
CA TYR A 192 -15.09 -20.39 15.31
C TYR A 192 -14.08 -21.46 14.82
N ILE A 193 -14.32 -22.74 15.11
CA ILE A 193 -13.43 -23.85 14.70
C ILE A 193 -13.32 -23.89 13.18
N LYS A 194 -14.44 -23.85 12.45
CA LYS A 194 -14.45 -23.90 10.97
C LYS A 194 -13.68 -22.73 10.34
N VAL A 195 -13.86 -21.52 10.88
CA VAL A 195 -13.14 -20.33 10.39
C VAL A 195 -11.63 -20.48 10.62
N MET A 196 -11.24 -20.92 11.81
CA MET A 196 -9.83 -21.12 12.15
C MET A 196 -9.16 -22.20 11.30
N GLU A 197 -9.85 -23.31 11.03
CA GLU A 197 -9.38 -24.35 10.11
C GLU A 197 -9.15 -23.79 8.70
N GLU A 198 -10.08 -22.99 8.20
CA GLU A 198 -9.97 -22.41 6.86
C GLU A 198 -8.84 -21.38 6.75
N LEU A 199 -8.65 -20.56 7.78
CA LEU A 199 -7.53 -19.62 7.84
C LEU A 199 -6.18 -20.35 7.92
N ASN A 200 -6.08 -21.44 8.68
CA ASN A 200 -4.84 -22.22 8.80
C ASN A 200 -4.43 -22.88 7.47
N LYS A 201 -5.40 -23.36 6.68
CA LYS A 201 -5.12 -23.88 5.32
C LYS A 201 -4.49 -22.83 4.42
N ARG A 202 -5.00 -21.59 4.51
CA ARG A 202 -4.48 -20.45 3.74
C ARG A 202 -3.06 -20.08 4.16
N THR A 203 -2.74 -20.13 5.46
CA THR A 203 -1.37 -19.90 5.95
C THR A 203 -0.38 -20.93 5.39
N THR A 204 -0.79 -22.19 5.29
CA THR A 204 0.08 -23.29 4.81
C THR A 204 0.35 -23.20 3.30
N THR A 205 -0.57 -22.62 2.54
CA THR A 205 -0.46 -22.50 1.08
C THR A 205 0.41 -21.31 0.65
N ALA A 206 0.57 -20.29 1.51
CA ALA A 206 1.37 -19.10 1.22
C ALA A 206 2.89 -19.27 1.46
N VAL A 207 3.33 -20.45 1.92
CA VAL A 207 4.74 -20.75 2.29
C VAL A 207 5.43 -21.65 1.25
N LEU A 208 4.78 -21.95 0.12
CA LEU A 208 5.33 -22.65 -1.04
C LEU A 208 5.46 -21.70 -2.24
#